data_AF-A0A938LDY4-F1
#
_entry.id   AF-A0A938LDY4-F1
#
_cell.length_a   1.000
_cell.length_b   1.000
_cell.length_c   1.000
_cell.angle_alpha   90.00
_cell.angle_beta   90.00
_cell.angle_gamma   90.00
#
_symmetry.space_group_name_H-M   'P 1'
#
loop_
_entity.id
_entity.type
_entity.pdbx_description
1 polymer ?
#
loop_
_entity_poly.entity_id
_entity_poly.type
_entity_poly.pdbx_seq_one_letter_code
_entity_poly.pdbx_strand_id
1 'polypeptide(L)'
;MTDERVTVRRIAWTEVIPCWILFRSFRISLELRMLLVALVGLSLAPVGRRAIEWVLARPETRAEATSAPSGADALGRNPAPDTARMNGLSAGIATNRAAAARSDYLPFAIKPIERFLRPWSAVVRPPDSFRATVILVLCGLWSLCVWALAGGVLTRMAVVRIARDERVGFMASIRHVATKFGSYVGAPLLPIGAIVLGLFLLSAVGWLTWTNIGYGLVALAWPLVLAGSLLLMVIIAGVAIGWPMMWVALGAEPDADSWDAVSRGYAYTLHHPLKLVAYAAVALVLGVVGGMIVSLFVELTLSMVQAYVGWGDPSAEWLWSAFAGGGGVDAPSFPVNVVRGWNTLLRSIVDAYAYSYFFTAAAAIYLLARRDTNHTMIEDVFVTSDDDTLRLPDLPPPPSAP
;
A
#
# COMPACT_ATOMS: atom_id res chain seq x y z
N MET A 1 -38.68 -44.67 10.68
CA MET A 1 -37.95 -43.46 10.26
C MET A 1 -36.57 -43.91 9.82
N THR A 2 -36.39 -44.04 8.51
CA THR A 2 -35.13 -44.47 7.89
C THR A 2 -34.11 -43.35 8.05
N ASP A 3 -32.99 -43.68 8.66
CA ASP A 3 -31.85 -42.80 8.94
C ASP A 3 -31.15 -42.48 7.60
N GLU A 4 -31.65 -41.46 6.90
CA GLU A 4 -31.07 -40.99 5.64
C GLU A 4 -29.71 -40.36 5.94
N ARG A 5 -28.63 -41.11 5.69
CA ARG A 5 -27.27 -40.62 5.82
C ARG A 5 -27.02 -39.54 4.77
N VAL A 6 -27.25 -38.29 5.15
CA VAL A 6 -26.89 -37.12 4.34
C VAL A 6 -25.37 -37.06 4.20
N THR A 7 -24.85 -37.47 3.05
CA THR A 7 -23.42 -37.32 2.72
C THR A 7 -23.15 -35.90 2.26
N VAL A 8 -22.48 -35.10 3.08
CA VAL A 8 -22.03 -33.74 2.73
C VAL A 8 -21.00 -33.84 1.60
N ARG A 9 -21.42 -33.49 0.37
CA ARG A 9 -20.60 -33.65 -0.85
C ARG A 9 -19.55 -32.56 -1.02
N ARG A 10 -19.80 -31.36 -0.49
CA ARG A 10 -18.90 -30.21 -0.52
C ARG A 10 -19.34 -29.17 0.51
N ILE A 11 -18.46 -28.72 1.39
CA ILE A 11 -18.72 -27.59 2.29
C ILE A 11 -18.24 -26.33 1.58
N ALA A 12 -19.16 -25.39 1.32
CA ALA A 12 -18.81 -24.05 0.86
C ALA A 12 -18.26 -23.25 2.04
N TRP A 13 -16.97 -23.43 2.36
CA TRP A 13 -16.32 -22.76 3.50
C TRP A 13 -16.44 -21.23 3.47
N THR A 14 -16.61 -20.63 2.30
CA THR A 14 -16.86 -19.18 2.11
C THR A 14 -18.25 -18.73 2.57
N GLU A 15 -19.23 -19.63 2.62
CA GLU A 15 -20.57 -19.36 3.17
C GLU A 15 -20.59 -19.55 4.68
N VAL A 16 -19.81 -20.51 5.19
CA VAL A 16 -19.71 -20.83 6.64
C VAL A 16 -18.77 -19.88 7.39
N ILE A 17 -17.63 -19.53 6.79
CA ILE A 17 -16.60 -18.65 7.37
C ILE A 17 -16.19 -17.61 6.32
N PRO A 18 -16.86 -16.44 6.26
CA PRO A 18 -16.54 -15.39 5.29
C PRO A 18 -15.08 -14.95 5.31
N CYS A 19 -14.43 -14.99 6.49
CA CYS A 19 -13.00 -14.69 6.65
C CYS A 19 -12.06 -15.60 5.83
N TRP A 20 -12.54 -16.73 5.29
CA TRP A 20 -11.73 -17.59 4.40
C TRP A 20 -11.24 -16.86 3.14
N ILE A 21 -11.97 -15.82 2.72
CA ILE A 21 -11.59 -14.97 1.57
C ILE A 21 -10.25 -14.27 1.83
N LEU A 22 -9.95 -13.91 3.08
CA LEU A 22 -8.67 -13.29 3.45
C LEU A 22 -7.49 -14.25 3.23
N PHE A 23 -7.66 -15.56 3.41
CA PHE A 23 -6.60 -16.52 3.10
C PHE A 23 -6.28 -16.59 1.60
N ARG A 24 -7.28 -16.35 0.73
CA ARG A 24 -7.03 -16.27 -0.72
C ARG A 24 -6.18 -15.04 -1.08
N SER A 25 -6.32 -13.95 -0.33
CA SER A 25 -5.55 -12.71 -0.57
C SER A 25 -4.04 -12.94 -0.51
N PHE A 26 -3.57 -13.82 0.38
CA PHE A 26 -2.16 -14.20 0.49
C PHE A 26 -1.61 -14.83 -0.81
N ARG A 27 -2.36 -15.78 -1.39
CA ARG A 27 -1.90 -16.45 -2.62
C ARG A 27 -1.93 -15.49 -3.81
N ILE A 28 -2.95 -14.64 -3.88
CA ILE A 28 -3.11 -13.67 -4.96
C ILE A 28 -2.00 -12.61 -4.90
N SER A 29 -1.59 -12.15 -3.71
CA SER A 29 -0.53 -11.15 -3.57
C SER A 29 0.87 -11.65 -3.95
N LEU A 30 1.07 -12.97 -4.05
CA LEU A 30 2.30 -13.58 -4.54
C LEU A 30 2.34 -13.74 -6.07
N GLU A 31 1.26 -13.43 -6.78
CA GLU A 31 1.26 -13.51 -8.23
C GLU A 31 2.29 -12.53 -8.82
N LEU A 32 3.12 -12.99 -9.77
CA LEU A 32 4.21 -12.20 -10.36
C LEU A 32 3.74 -10.83 -10.86
N ARG A 33 2.56 -10.78 -11.48
CA ARG A 33 1.98 -9.53 -12.02
C ARG A 33 1.70 -8.50 -10.91
N MET A 34 1.22 -8.96 -9.75
CA MET A 34 0.98 -8.10 -8.59
C MET A 34 2.29 -7.56 -8.03
N LEU A 35 3.30 -8.42 -7.89
CA LEU A 35 4.61 -8.03 -7.40
C LEU A 35 5.30 -7.03 -8.34
N LEU A 36 5.20 -7.23 -9.65
CA LEU A 36 5.76 -6.31 -10.64
C LEU A 36 5.12 -4.92 -10.57
N VAL A 37 3.79 -4.83 -10.46
CA VAL A 37 3.10 -3.53 -10.32
C VAL A 37 3.51 -2.83 -9.02
N ALA A 38 3.56 -3.57 -7.92
CA ALA A 38 3.99 -3.02 -6.64
C ALA A 38 5.46 -2.55 -6.68
N LEU A 39 6.34 -3.31 -7.33
CA LEU A 39 7.74 -2.96 -7.52
C LEU A 39 7.92 -1.70 -8.38
N VAL A 40 7.15 -1.59 -9.46
CA VAL A 40 7.13 -0.38 -10.30
C VAL A 40 6.68 0.83 -9.49
N GLY A 41 5.59 0.73 -8.73
CA GLY A 41 5.12 1.79 -7.83
C GLY A 41 6.17 2.19 -6.78
N LEU A 42 6.81 1.19 -6.16
CA LEU A 42 7.90 1.38 -5.18
C LEU A 42 9.14 2.06 -5.78
N SER A 43 9.43 1.82 -7.06
CA SER A 43 10.56 2.44 -7.75
C SER A 43 10.26 3.88 -8.19
N LEU A 44 9.04 4.16 -8.66
CA LEU A 44 8.63 5.49 -9.15
C LEU A 44 8.42 6.52 -8.03
N ALA A 45 7.89 6.08 -6.88
CA ALA A 45 7.60 6.97 -5.75
C ALA A 45 8.84 7.76 -5.26
N PRO A 46 10.00 7.13 -4.94
CA PRO A 46 11.20 7.86 -4.50
C PRO A 46 11.86 8.66 -5.63
N VAL A 47 11.75 8.22 -6.88
CA VAL A 47 12.33 8.92 -8.04
C VAL A 47 11.72 10.31 -8.20
N GLY A 48 10.39 10.42 -8.20
CA GLY A 48 9.75 11.73 -8.33
C GLY A 48 9.95 12.62 -7.10
N ARG A 49 9.99 12.05 -5.89
CA ARG A 49 10.37 12.80 -4.69
C ARG A 49 11.75 13.45 -4.84
N ARG A 50 12.75 12.65 -5.23
CA ARG A 50 14.11 13.15 -5.47
C ARG A 50 14.16 14.19 -6.58
N ALA A 51 13.38 14.02 -7.64
CA ALA A 51 13.30 15.02 -8.71
C ALA A 51 12.73 16.36 -8.21
N ILE A 52 11.64 16.33 -7.41
CA ILE A 52 11.03 17.52 -6.81
C ILE A 52 12.02 18.20 -5.86
N GLU A 53 12.63 17.44 -4.96
CA GLU A 53 13.65 17.94 -4.04
C GLU A 53 14.86 18.50 -4.79
N TRP A 54 15.33 17.83 -5.85
CA TRP A 54 16.44 18.33 -6.65
C TRP A 54 16.12 19.68 -7.29
N VAL A 55 14.95 19.83 -7.92
CA VAL A 55 14.54 21.10 -8.56
C VAL A 55 14.29 22.19 -7.51
N LEU A 56 13.63 21.87 -6.39
CA LEU A 56 13.12 22.85 -5.42
C LEU A 56 13.91 22.93 -4.09
N ALA A 57 15.02 22.22 -3.86
CA ALA A 57 15.84 22.36 -2.63
C ALA A 57 16.92 23.44 -2.76
N ARG A 58 17.49 23.91 -1.63
CA ARG A 58 18.62 24.88 -1.64
C ARG A 58 19.91 24.14 -2.06
N PRO A 59 20.91 24.82 -2.62
CA PRO A 59 22.21 24.20 -2.96
C PRO A 59 22.86 23.49 -1.76
N GLU A 60 22.70 24.06 -0.56
CA GLU A 60 23.23 23.52 0.69
C GLU A 60 22.59 22.17 1.08
N THR A 61 21.27 22.02 0.92
CA THR A 61 20.58 20.76 1.18
C THR A 61 20.70 19.75 0.02
N ARG A 62 21.04 20.21 -1.19
CA ARG A 62 21.39 19.31 -2.31
C ARG A 62 22.65 18.51 -2.02
N ALA A 63 23.64 19.10 -1.35
CA ALA A 63 24.90 18.44 -0.97
C ALA A 63 24.67 17.31 0.06
N GLU A 64 23.72 17.50 0.98
CA GLU A 64 23.32 16.50 1.98
C GLU A 64 22.43 15.39 1.37
N ALA A 65 21.59 15.73 0.37
CA ALA A 65 20.81 14.75 -0.38
C ALA A 65 21.67 13.89 -1.35
N THR A 66 22.82 14.39 -1.80
CA THR A 66 23.77 13.65 -2.65
C THR A 66 24.74 12.78 -1.85
N SER A 67 24.96 13.06 -0.55
CA SER A 67 25.80 12.24 0.32
C SER A 67 25.06 11.05 0.97
N ALA A 68 23.73 10.98 0.86
CA ALA A 68 22.96 9.82 1.28
C ALA A 68 23.24 8.60 0.37
N PRO A 69 23.59 7.42 0.91
CA PRO A 69 24.02 6.27 0.13
C PRO A 69 22.93 5.81 -0.86
N SER A 70 23.29 5.82 -2.14
CA SER A 70 22.38 5.81 -3.29
C SER A 70 21.57 4.53 -3.54
N GLY A 71 21.74 3.47 -2.73
CA GLY A 71 21.12 2.17 -2.99
C GLY A 71 20.12 1.69 -1.93
N ALA A 72 20.45 1.83 -0.65
CA ALA A 72 19.71 1.19 0.44
C ALA A 72 18.60 2.07 1.03
N ASP A 73 18.85 3.39 1.13
CA ASP A 73 17.90 4.36 1.70
C ASP A 73 16.82 4.77 0.67
N ALA A 74 17.07 4.56 -0.63
CA ALA A 74 16.10 4.81 -1.71
C ALA A 74 14.81 4.00 -1.57
N LEU A 75 14.92 2.80 -0.98
CA LEU A 75 13.79 1.91 -0.66
C LEU A 75 13.40 2.02 0.82
N GLY A 76 13.89 3.02 1.55
CA GLY A 76 13.53 3.33 2.93
C GLY A 76 13.89 2.23 3.94
N ARG A 77 15.08 1.64 3.80
CA ARG A 77 15.69 0.83 4.86
C ARG A 77 16.46 1.79 5.78
N ASN A 78 16.28 1.73 7.10
CA ASN A 78 17.20 2.42 8.00
C ASN A 78 18.61 1.81 7.84
N PRO A 79 19.69 2.60 7.92
CA PRO A 79 21.03 2.05 8.09
C PRO A 79 21.03 1.17 9.34
N ALA A 80 21.64 -0.01 9.23
CA ALA A 80 21.78 -0.92 10.36
C ALA A 80 22.53 -0.21 11.51
N PRO A 81 22.22 -0.50 12.79
CA PRO A 81 23.04 -0.02 13.89
C PRO A 81 24.48 -0.50 13.72
N ASP A 82 25.42 0.41 13.99
CA ASP A 82 26.86 0.32 13.77
C ASP A 82 27.45 -1.08 13.92
N THR A 83 28.15 -1.52 12.87
CA THR A 83 28.89 -2.78 12.77
C THR A 83 30.21 -2.79 13.56
N ALA A 84 30.35 -1.98 14.62
CA ALA A 84 31.58 -1.88 15.42
C ALA A 84 31.83 -3.10 16.35
N ARG A 85 31.07 -4.19 16.23
CA ARG A 85 31.28 -5.44 17.00
C ARG A 85 31.13 -6.68 16.12
N MET A 86 31.99 -6.81 15.10
CA MET A 86 32.14 -8.04 14.32
C MET A 86 33.58 -8.55 14.37
N ASN A 87 34.02 -8.97 15.55
CA ASN A 87 35.05 -10.01 15.69
C ASN A 87 34.39 -11.18 16.43
N GLY A 88 33.78 -12.12 15.70
CA GLY A 88 33.14 -13.27 16.31
C GLY A 88 32.15 -14.02 15.41
N LEU A 89 32.70 -14.91 14.57
CA LEU A 89 32.11 -16.12 13.98
C LEU A 89 30.76 -16.04 13.25
N SER A 90 30.86 -16.39 11.97
CA SER A 90 29.88 -16.65 10.91
C SER A 90 28.61 -17.45 11.26
N ALA A 91 28.50 -18.05 12.46
CA ALA A 91 27.27 -18.68 12.94
C ALA A 91 26.31 -17.70 13.66
N GLY A 92 26.83 -16.60 14.22
CA GLY A 92 26.03 -15.56 14.91
C GLY A 92 25.32 -14.56 13.99
N ILE A 93 25.73 -14.50 12.71
CA ILE A 93 25.25 -13.50 11.76
C ILE A 93 23.84 -13.82 11.27
N ALA A 94 23.50 -15.10 11.09
CA ALA A 94 22.15 -15.54 10.72
C ALA A 94 21.16 -15.38 11.89
N THR A 95 21.57 -15.72 13.11
CA THR A 95 20.75 -15.65 14.33
C THR A 95 20.50 -14.20 14.77
N ASN A 96 21.51 -13.32 14.71
CA ASN A 96 21.31 -11.90 15.06
C ASN A 96 20.55 -11.11 13.99
N ARG A 97 20.69 -11.41 12.69
CA ARG A 97 19.84 -10.77 11.66
C ARG A 97 18.40 -11.25 11.69
N ALA A 98 18.16 -12.53 11.98
CA ALA A 98 16.80 -13.04 12.18
C ALA A 98 16.14 -12.47 13.45
N ALA A 99 16.92 -12.22 14.51
CA ALA A 99 16.46 -11.57 15.73
C ALA A 99 16.20 -10.06 15.57
N ALA A 100 17.04 -9.33 14.81
CA ALA A 100 16.78 -7.94 14.44
C ALA A 100 15.58 -7.80 13.48
N ALA A 101 15.40 -8.77 12.57
CA ALA A 101 14.21 -8.80 11.72
C ALA A 101 12.92 -9.00 12.53
N ARG A 102 12.98 -9.70 13.69
CA ARG A 102 11.83 -9.95 14.58
C ARG A 102 11.14 -8.68 15.07
N SER A 103 11.84 -7.55 15.22
CA SER A 103 11.25 -6.25 15.61
C SER A 103 10.66 -5.45 14.43
N ASP A 104 10.93 -5.83 13.19
CA ASP A 104 10.55 -5.07 11.98
C ASP A 104 9.30 -5.60 11.25
N TYR A 105 8.75 -6.76 11.65
CA TYR A 105 7.63 -7.39 10.91
C TYR A 105 6.25 -6.79 11.21
N LEU A 106 6.00 -6.27 12.41
CA LEU A 106 4.79 -5.51 12.72
C LEU A 106 4.73 -4.19 11.92
N PRO A 107 5.79 -3.37 11.87
CA PRO A 107 5.80 -2.19 10.99
C PRO A 107 5.74 -2.57 9.51
N PHE A 108 6.20 -3.77 9.10
CA PHE A 108 6.14 -4.21 7.71
C PHE A 108 4.72 -4.26 7.11
N ALA A 109 3.75 -4.85 7.82
CA ALA A 109 2.37 -4.94 7.32
C ALA A 109 1.66 -3.57 7.24
N ILE A 110 2.10 -2.61 8.06
CA ILE A 110 1.53 -1.25 8.16
C ILE A 110 2.34 -0.24 7.33
N LYS A 111 3.52 -0.62 6.85
CA LYS A 111 4.45 0.21 6.06
C LYS A 111 3.79 0.94 4.88
N PRO A 112 2.86 0.33 4.11
CA PRO A 112 2.13 1.05 3.07
C PRO A 112 1.33 2.25 3.60
N ILE A 113 0.67 2.08 4.75
CA ILE A 113 -0.12 3.12 5.42
C ILE A 113 0.80 4.25 5.89
N GLU A 114 1.86 3.92 6.62
CA GLU A 114 2.80 4.93 7.14
C GLU A 114 3.41 5.77 6.00
N ARG A 115 3.86 5.11 4.93
CA ARG A 115 4.49 5.79 3.79
C ARG A 115 3.51 6.66 3.00
N PHE A 116 2.26 6.22 2.88
CA PHE A 116 1.22 7.00 2.22
C PHE A 116 0.84 8.23 3.04
N LEU A 117 0.70 8.09 4.36
CA LEU A 117 0.27 9.17 5.26
C LEU A 117 1.39 10.16 5.61
N ARG A 118 2.67 9.75 5.58
CA ARG A 118 3.80 10.58 5.99
C ARG A 118 3.86 11.96 5.31
N PRO A 119 3.71 12.10 3.97
CA PRO A 119 3.73 13.42 3.31
C PRO A 119 2.59 14.34 3.78
N TRP A 120 1.43 13.78 4.14
CA TRP A 120 0.25 14.53 4.54
C TRP A 120 0.31 15.04 5.97
N SER A 121 1.24 14.54 6.79
CA SER A 121 1.49 15.09 8.14
C SER A 121 1.85 16.58 8.11
N ALA A 122 2.42 17.07 7.00
CA ALA A 122 2.72 18.47 6.75
C ALA A 122 1.48 19.37 6.71
N VAL A 123 0.30 18.83 6.40
CA VAL A 123 -0.96 19.58 6.41
C VAL A 123 -1.36 19.94 7.84
N VAL A 124 -1.11 19.02 8.79
CA VAL A 124 -1.44 19.21 10.21
C VAL A 124 -0.35 20.01 10.93
N ARG A 125 0.91 19.80 10.55
CA ARG A 125 2.08 20.49 11.11
C ARG A 125 2.92 21.07 9.98
N PRO A 126 2.53 22.25 9.43
CA PRO A 126 3.29 22.87 8.35
C PRO A 126 4.71 23.21 8.85
N PRO A 127 5.76 22.91 8.07
CA PRO A 127 7.10 23.37 8.36
C PRO A 127 7.16 24.91 8.46
N ASP A 128 8.15 25.42 9.18
CA ASP A 128 8.38 26.87 9.35
C ASP A 128 8.66 27.60 8.02
N SER A 129 9.02 26.86 6.96
CA SER A 129 9.29 27.41 5.64
C SER A 129 8.18 27.08 4.65
N PHE A 130 7.60 28.12 4.04
CA PHE A 130 6.63 28.00 2.93
C PHE A 130 7.14 27.08 1.81
N ARG A 131 8.43 27.17 1.47
CA ARG A 131 9.05 26.33 0.43
C ARG A 131 9.06 24.85 0.83
N ALA A 132 9.34 24.54 2.09
CA ALA A 132 9.30 23.17 2.59
C ALA A 132 7.88 22.60 2.54
N THR A 133 6.87 23.41 2.85
CA THR A 133 5.45 23.05 2.69
C THR A 133 5.12 22.74 1.23
N VAL A 134 5.54 23.59 0.29
CA VAL A 134 5.32 23.36 -1.16
C VAL A 134 5.98 22.06 -1.63
N ILE A 135 7.23 21.79 -1.22
CA ILE A 135 7.93 20.54 -1.56
C ILE A 135 7.16 19.32 -1.02
N LEU A 136 6.72 19.36 0.25
CA LEU A 136 5.98 18.24 0.85
C LEU A 136 4.63 17.99 0.17
N VAL A 137 3.89 19.05 -0.18
CA VAL A 137 2.63 18.95 -0.92
C VAL A 137 2.85 18.34 -2.30
N LEU A 138 3.85 18.81 -3.05
CA LEU A 138 4.19 18.24 -4.36
C LEU A 138 4.63 16.77 -4.26
N CYS A 139 5.40 16.42 -3.23
CA CYS A 139 5.79 15.04 -2.95
C CYS A 139 4.58 14.16 -2.56
N GLY A 140 3.61 14.72 -1.82
CA GLY A 140 2.35 14.07 -1.48
C GLY A 140 1.48 13.81 -2.72
N LEU A 141 1.32 14.81 -3.59
CA LEU A 141 0.61 14.71 -4.85
C LEU A 141 1.26 13.70 -5.80
N TRP A 142 2.60 13.72 -5.93
CA TRP A 142 3.33 12.72 -6.73
C TRP A 142 3.10 11.31 -6.19
N SER A 143 3.25 11.12 -4.88
CA SER A 143 3.02 9.82 -4.24
C SER A 143 1.58 9.34 -4.44
N LEU A 144 0.60 10.26 -4.34
CA LEU A 144 -0.80 9.97 -4.61
C LEU A 144 -1.01 9.54 -6.06
N CYS A 145 -0.44 10.24 -7.04
CA CYS A 145 -0.54 9.88 -8.46
C CYS A 145 0.06 8.49 -8.76
N VAL A 146 1.25 8.21 -8.25
CA VAL A 146 1.91 6.91 -8.45
C VAL A 146 1.08 5.78 -7.84
N TRP A 147 0.62 5.95 -6.61
CA TRP A 147 -0.16 4.91 -5.92
C TRP A 147 -1.61 4.83 -6.40
N ALA A 148 -2.21 5.92 -6.90
CA ALA A 148 -3.52 5.87 -7.54
C ALA A 148 -3.50 4.95 -8.77
N LEU A 149 -2.42 5.00 -9.56
CA LEU A 149 -2.23 4.09 -10.69
C LEU A 149 -1.87 2.67 -10.22
N ALA A 150 -0.78 2.52 -9.46
CA ALA A 150 -0.28 1.19 -9.06
C ALA A 150 -1.27 0.47 -8.13
N GLY A 151 -1.72 1.15 -7.07
CA GLY A 151 -2.72 0.67 -6.13
C GLY A 151 -4.07 0.41 -6.79
N GLY A 152 -4.53 1.29 -7.70
CA GLY A 152 -5.74 1.05 -8.47
C GLY A 152 -5.67 -0.21 -9.34
N VAL A 153 -4.52 -0.47 -9.98
CA VAL A 153 -4.31 -1.70 -10.77
C VAL A 153 -4.28 -2.93 -9.87
N LEU A 154 -3.63 -2.85 -8.70
CA LEU A 154 -3.60 -3.93 -7.71
C LEU A 154 -5.01 -4.24 -7.18
N THR A 155 -5.77 -3.23 -6.76
CA THR A 155 -7.15 -3.42 -6.26
C THR A 155 -8.03 -3.99 -7.37
N ARG A 156 -7.96 -3.47 -8.60
CA ARG A 156 -8.76 -3.98 -9.73
C ARG A 156 -8.45 -5.45 -10.02
N MET A 157 -7.18 -5.83 -10.11
CA MET A 157 -6.80 -7.24 -10.31
C MET A 157 -7.27 -8.11 -9.13
N ALA A 158 -7.12 -7.63 -7.90
CA ALA A 158 -7.46 -8.39 -6.70
C ALA A 158 -8.95 -8.63 -6.58
N VAL A 159 -9.79 -7.60 -6.77
CA VAL A 159 -11.24 -7.72 -6.67
C VAL A 159 -11.77 -8.76 -7.65
N VAL A 160 -11.38 -8.69 -8.93
CA VAL A 160 -11.91 -9.65 -9.91
C VAL A 160 -11.39 -11.07 -9.64
N ARG A 161 -10.12 -11.19 -9.24
CA ARG A 161 -9.53 -12.48 -8.89
C ARG A 161 -10.21 -13.13 -7.69
N ILE A 162 -10.59 -12.34 -6.69
CA ILE A 162 -11.30 -12.80 -5.50
C ILE A 162 -12.75 -13.17 -5.83
N ALA A 163 -13.43 -12.33 -6.61
CA ALA A 163 -14.85 -12.43 -6.89
C ALA A 163 -15.20 -13.57 -7.86
N ARG A 164 -14.44 -13.73 -8.95
CA ARG A 164 -14.80 -14.66 -10.04
C ARG A 164 -13.82 -15.82 -10.23
N ASP A 165 -12.69 -15.83 -9.52
CA ASP A 165 -11.55 -16.76 -9.74
C ASP A 165 -11.01 -16.76 -11.19
N GLU A 166 -11.40 -15.75 -11.97
CA GLU A 166 -10.92 -15.51 -13.34
C GLU A 166 -9.67 -14.64 -13.32
N ARG A 167 -8.82 -14.79 -14.35
CA ARG A 167 -7.66 -13.91 -14.53
C ARG A 167 -8.05 -12.81 -15.51
N VAL A 168 -8.29 -11.60 -15.01
CA VAL A 168 -8.44 -10.44 -15.90
C VAL A 168 -7.14 -10.25 -16.68
N GLY A 169 -7.27 -9.86 -17.94
CA GLY A 169 -6.14 -9.40 -18.74
C GLY A 169 -5.41 -8.25 -18.02
N PHE A 170 -4.12 -8.44 -17.74
CA PHE A 170 -3.28 -7.45 -17.05
C PHE A 170 -3.39 -6.05 -17.67
N MET A 171 -3.35 -5.99 -19.00
CA MET A 171 -3.49 -4.73 -19.76
C MET A 171 -4.90 -4.15 -19.69
N ALA A 172 -5.93 -4.98 -19.55
CA ALA A 172 -7.30 -4.49 -19.37
C ALA A 172 -7.45 -3.80 -18.00
N SER A 173 -6.83 -4.33 -16.94
CA SER A 173 -6.79 -3.68 -15.62
C SER A 173 -6.04 -2.34 -15.66
N ILE A 174 -4.88 -2.28 -16.32
CA ILE A 174 -4.13 -1.02 -16.48
C ILE A 174 -4.96 0.01 -17.26
N ARG A 175 -5.54 -0.39 -18.39
CA ARG A 175 -6.37 0.49 -19.22
C ARG A 175 -7.56 1.03 -18.44
N HIS A 176 -8.26 0.19 -17.69
CA HIS A 176 -9.40 0.59 -16.87
C HIS A 176 -9.02 1.65 -15.82
N VAL A 177 -7.87 1.48 -15.14
CA VAL A 177 -7.41 2.44 -14.13
C VAL A 177 -6.90 3.72 -14.80
N ALA A 178 -6.24 3.62 -15.95
CA ALA A 178 -5.76 4.77 -16.70
C ALA A 178 -6.91 5.64 -17.22
N THR A 179 -8.00 5.04 -17.71
CA THR A 179 -9.18 5.80 -18.16
C THR A 179 -9.92 6.48 -17.01
N LYS A 180 -9.91 5.88 -15.81
CA LYS A 180 -10.50 6.45 -14.58
C LYS A 180 -9.46 7.12 -13.67
N PHE A 181 -8.26 7.45 -14.16
CA PHE A 181 -7.15 7.91 -13.30
C PHE A 181 -7.51 9.14 -12.46
N GLY A 182 -8.25 10.08 -13.04
CA GLY A 182 -8.76 11.26 -12.33
C GLY A 182 -9.65 10.90 -11.13
N SER A 183 -10.48 9.87 -11.24
CA SER A 183 -11.31 9.39 -10.14
C SER A 183 -10.48 8.70 -9.04
N TYR A 184 -9.45 7.93 -9.40
CA TYR A 184 -8.54 7.29 -8.43
C TYR A 184 -7.74 8.33 -7.63
N VAL A 185 -7.25 9.39 -8.28
CA VAL A 185 -6.57 10.51 -7.61
C VAL A 185 -7.58 11.34 -6.81
N GLY A 186 -8.75 11.62 -7.40
CA GLY A 186 -9.80 12.44 -6.82
C GLY A 186 -10.39 11.85 -5.54
N ALA A 187 -10.55 10.53 -5.45
CA ALA A 187 -11.21 9.91 -4.31
C ALA A 187 -10.52 10.20 -2.95
N PRO A 188 -9.19 10.06 -2.78
CA PRO A 188 -8.53 10.54 -1.56
C PRO A 188 -8.38 12.06 -1.50
N LEU A 189 -8.25 12.75 -2.65
CA LEU A 189 -8.02 14.19 -2.69
C LEU A 189 -9.23 15.02 -2.25
N LEU A 190 -10.46 14.56 -2.55
CA LEU A 190 -11.70 15.22 -2.14
C LEU A 190 -11.81 15.40 -0.62
N PRO A 191 -11.71 14.34 0.21
CA PRO A 191 -11.78 14.51 1.65
C PRO A 191 -10.52 15.20 2.21
N ILE A 192 -9.34 15.08 1.58
CA ILE A 192 -8.17 15.89 1.95
C ILE A 192 -8.45 17.38 1.72
N GLY A 193 -9.10 17.75 0.60
CA GLY A 193 -9.52 19.11 0.31
C GLY A 193 -10.52 19.62 1.35
N ALA A 194 -11.50 18.78 1.74
CA ALA A 194 -12.42 19.10 2.83
C ALA A 194 -11.69 19.30 4.17
N ILE A 195 -10.64 18.51 4.45
CA ILE A 195 -9.81 18.68 5.65
C ILE A 195 -9.07 20.01 5.61
N VAL A 196 -8.41 20.35 4.50
CA VAL A 196 -7.68 21.61 4.33
C VAL A 196 -8.62 22.81 4.47
N LEU A 197 -9.80 22.74 3.84
CA LEU A 197 -10.83 23.79 3.96
C LEU A 197 -11.34 23.91 5.40
N GLY A 198 -11.62 22.79 6.07
CA GLY A 198 -12.04 22.76 7.47
C GLY A 198 -10.99 23.37 8.41
N LEU A 199 -9.72 23.00 8.25
CA LEU A 199 -8.60 23.59 8.98
C LEU A 199 -8.49 25.09 8.75
N PHE A 200 -8.60 25.53 7.49
CA PHE A 200 -8.57 26.95 7.14
C PHE A 200 -9.70 27.74 7.82
N LEU A 201 -10.95 27.24 7.73
CA LEU A 201 -12.11 27.88 8.36
C LEU A 201 -11.98 27.94 9.89
N LEU A 202 -11.51 26.87 10.52
CA LEU A 202 -11.28 26.84 11.97
C LEU A 202 -10.13 27.77 12.38
N SER A 203 -9.09 27.88 11.56
CA SER A 203 -7.95 28.79 11.81
C SER A 203 -8.35 30.27 11.79
N ALA A 204 -9.41 30.63 11.05
CA ALA A 204 -9.92 32.00 11.01
C ALA A 204 -10.41 32.49 12.38
N VAL A 205 -10.89 31.59 13.26
CA VAL A 205 -11.21 31.93 14.65
C VAL A 205 -9.96 32.37 15.41
N GLY A 206 -8.81 31.75 15.12
CA GLY A 206 -7.53 32.17 15.69
C GLY A 206 -7.14 33.59 15.28
N TRP A 207 -7.49 34.04 14.08
CA TRP A 207 -7.18 35.41 13.63
C TRP A 207 -7.91 36.49 14.43
N LEU A 208 -9.06 36.18 15.05
CA LEU A 208 -9.76 37.14 15.91
C LEU A 208 -8.91 37.56 17.12
N THR A 209 -7.98 36.70 17.58
CA THR A 209 -7.09 36.98 18.73
C THR A 209 -6.13 38.15 18.51
N TRP A 210 -5.99 38.64 17.26
CA TRP A 210 -5.17 39.81 16.96
C TRP A 210 -5.75 41.12 17.52
N THR A 211 -6.99 41.10 18.02
CA THR A 211 -7.64 42.25 18.65
C THR A 211 -8.03 41.95 20.09
N ASN A 212 -7.96 42.95 20.99
CA ASN A 212 -8.32 42.77 22.41
C ASN A 212 -9.79 42.38 22.63
N ILE A 213 -10.70 42.75 21.72
CA ILE A 213 -12.12 42.35 21.76
C ILE A 213 -12.29 40.90 21.29
N GLY A 214 -11.36 40.40 20.47
CA GLY A 214 -11.42 39.08 19.87
C GLY A 214 -11.35 37.94 20.88
N TYR A 215 -10.74 38.12 22.05
CA TYR A 215 -10.69 37.08 23.08
C TYR A 215 -12.10 36.65 23.54
N GLY A 216 -13.03 37.61 23.70
CA GLY A 216 -14.41 37.31 24.08
C GLY A 216 -15.17 36.57 22.98
N LEU A 217 -14.97 36.96 21.72
CA LEU A 217 -15.57 36.29 20.56
C LEU A 217 -15.02 34.87 20.37
N VAL A 218 -13.72 34.66 20.59
CA VAL A 218 -13.08 33.34 20.54
C VAL A 218 -13.63 32.44 21.64
N ALA A 219 -13.78 32.95 22.86
CA ALA A 219 -14.39 32.20 23.96
C ALA A 219 -15.83 31.76 23.63
N LEU A 220 -16.62 32.64 23.00
CA LEU A 220 -17.98 32.34 22.56
C LEU A 220 -18.02 31.33 21.40
N ALA A 221 -17.08 31.44 20.45
CA ALA A 221 -16.95 30.53 19.31
C ALA A 221 -16.31 29.18 19.67
N TRP A 222 -15.74 29.03 20.87
CA TRP A 222 -14.98 27.85 21.28
C TRP A 222 -15.75 26.52 21.15
N PRO A 223 -17.04 26.41 21.53
CA PRO A 223 -17.82 25.20 21.30
C PRO A 223 -17.94 24.82 19.82
N LEU A 224 -18.02 25.81 18.91
CA LEU A 224 -18.03 25.57 17.46
C LEU A 224 -16.67 25.08 16.97
N VAL A 225 -15.57 25.61 17.51
CA VAL A 225 -14.22 25.14 17.19
C VAL A 225 -14.03 23.69 17.64
N LEU A 226 -14.48 23.35 18.85
CA LEU A 226 -14.43 21.98 19.36
C LEU A 226 -15.28 21.03 18.51
N ALA A 227 -16.52 21.40 18.20
CA ALA A 227 -17.41 20.61 17.37
C ALA A 227 -16.84 20.41 15.95
N GLY A 228 -16.31 21.48 15.34
CA GLY A 228 -15.66 21.43 14.02
C GLY A 228 -14.39 20.59 14.03
N SER A 229 -13.58 20.65 15.10
CA SER A 229 -12.38 19.83 15.26
C SER A 229 -12.72 18.35 15.45
N LEU A 230 -13.79 18.04 16.19
CA LEU A 230 -14.30 16.67 16.34
C LEU A 230 -14.78 16.12 15.00
N LEU A 231 -15.55 16.90 14.25
CA LEU A 231 -16.01 16.53 12.91
C LEU A 231 -14.82 16.28 11.98
N LEU A 232 -13.82 17.16 12.00
CA LEU A 232 -12.61 17.03 11.21
C LEU A 232 -11.83 15.76 11.57
N MET A 233 -11.75 15.41 12.85
CA MET A 233 -11.10 14.17 13.29
C MET A 233 -11.82 12.93 12.75
N VAL A 234 -13.16 12.93 12.69
CA VAL A 234 -13.94 11.84 12.07
C VAL A 234 -13.62 11.73 10.58
N ILE A 235 -13.50 12.86 9.87
CA ILE A 235 -13.08 12.88 8.45
C ILE A 235 -11.65 12.34 8.30
N ILE A 236 -10.70 12.81 9.11
CA ILE A 236 -9.31 12.33 9.08
C ILE A 236 -9.24 10.82 9.34
N ALA A 237 -9.94 10.31 10.34
CA ALA A 237 -10.00 8.88 10.64
C ALA A 237 -10.64 8.08 9.49
N GLY A 238 -11.73 8.60 8.92
CA GLY A 238 -12.41 8.01 7.76
C GLY A 238 -11.52 7.93 6.53
N VAL A 239 -10.73 8.96 6.22
CA VAL A 239 -9.73 8.90 5.15
C VAL A 239 -8.62 7.92 5.49
N ALA A 240 -8.04 8.00 6.69
CA ALA A 240 -6.88 7.19 7.09
C ALA A 240 -7.15 5.67 6.98
N ILE A 241 -8.38 5.25 7.29
CA ILE A 241 -8.80 3.85 7.21
C ILE A 241 -9.46 3.53 5.86
N GLY A 242 -10.27 4.44 5.33
CA GLY A 242 -11.14 4.21 4.19
C GLY A 242 -10.51 4.45 2.82
N TRP A 243 -9.36 5.14 2.73
CA TRP A 243 -8.74 5.44 1.42
C TRP A 243 -8.48 4.19 0.54
N PRO A 244 -8.07 3.02 1.06
CA PRO A 244 -7.89 1.84 0.22
C PRO A 244 -9.25 1.31 -0.28
N MET A 245 -10.29 1.37 0.57
CA MET A 245 -11.66 0.98 0.21
C MET A 245 -12.20 1.83 -0.94
N MET A 246 -11.84 3.11 -1.00
CA MET A 246 -12.24 4.01 -2.09
C MET A 246 -11.68 3.52 -3.45
N TRP A 247 -10.40 3.14 -3.49
CA TRP A 247 -9.80 2.59 -4.72
C TRP A 247 -10.34 1.21 -5.09
N VAL A 248 -10.72 0.42 -4.08
CA VAL A 248 -11.40 -0.84 -4.35
C VAL A 248 -12.78 -0.59 -4.96
N ALA A 249 -13.55 0.37 -4.44
CA ALA A 249 -14.87 0.73 -4.97
C ALA A 249 -14.81 1.11 -6.45
N LEU A 250 -13.86 1.96 -6.82
CA LEU A 250 -13.64 2.37 -8.22
C LEU A 250 -13.31 1.20 -9.16
N GLY A 251 -12.66 0.17 -8.63
CA GLY A 251 -12.29 -1.03 -9.39
C GLY A 251 -13.34 -2.14 -9.34
N ALA A 252 -14.27 -2.11 -8.39
CA ALA A 252 -15.30 -3.14 -8.22
C ALA A 252 -16.60 -2.78 -8.96
N GLU A 253 -16.93 -1.49 -8.99
CA GLU A 253 -18.24 -0.99 -9.42
C GLU A 253 -18.20 -0.45 -10.87
N PRO A 254 -19.28 -0.60 -11.67
CA PRO A 254 -19.32 -0.23 -13.09
C PRO A 254 -18.99 1.25 -13.36
N ASP A 255 -19.61 2.14 -12.59
CA ASP A 255 -19.61 3.59 -12.84
C ASP A 255 -19.33 4.42 -11.59
N ALA A 256 -18.59 3.86 -10.62
CA ALA A 256 -18.16 4.63 -9.46
C ALA A 256 -17.26 5.79 -9.90
N ASP A 257 -17.67 7.00 -9.53
CA ASP A 257 -16.86 8.22 -9.61
C ASP A 257 -16.11 8.45 -8.28
N SER A 258 -15.33 9.52 -8.20
CA SER A 258 -14.61 9.84 -6.97
C SER A 258 -15.54 10.09 -5.78
N TRP A 259 -16.79 10.50 -6.01
CA TRP A 259 -17.72 10.83 -4.93
C TRP A 259 -18.47 9.63 -4.38
N ASP A 260 -18.91 8.73 -5.27
CA ASP A 260 -19.42 7.40 -4.93
C ASP A 260 -18.33 6.55 -4.24
N ALA A 261 -17.08 6.65 -4.70
CA ALA A 261 -15.98 5.97 -4.04
C ALA A 261 -15.77 6.46 -2.59
N VAL A 262 -15.84 7.77 -2.35
CA VAL A 262 -15.73 8.34 -0.99
C VAL A 262 -16.93 7.91 -0.15
N SER A 263 -18.16 8.03 -0.66
CA SER A 263 -19.36 7.68 0.10
C SER A 263 -19.34 6.21 0.54
N ARG A 264 -19.01 5.28 -0.36
CA ARG A 264 -18.85 3.84 -0.05
C ARG A 264 -17.68 3.58 0.89
N GLY A 265 -16.55 4.24 0.66
CA GLY A 265 -15.37 4.13 1.53
C GLY A 265 -15.70 4.50 2.98
N TYR A 266 -16.42 5.59 3.19
CA TYR A 266 -16.88 6.01 4.53
C TYR A 266 -17.97 5.10 5.09
N ALA A 267 -18.99 4.77 4.28
CA ALA A 267 -20.09 3.90 4.71
C ALA A 267 -19.54 2.58 5.25
N TYR A 268 -18.70 1.88 4.47
CA TYR A 268 -18.16 0.58 4.86
C TYR A 268 -17.17 0.67 6.03
N THR A 269 -16.46 1.79 6.16
CA THR A 269 -15.55 2.01 7.30
C THR A 269 -16.32 2.24 8.60
N LEU A 270 -17.44 2.97 8.57
CA LEU A 270 -18.15 3.44 9.75
C LEU A 270 -19.37 2.60 10.16
N HIS A 271 -19.96 1.80 9.26
CA HIS A 271 -21.18 1.04 9.57
C HIS A 271 -20.96 -0.06 10.64
N HIS A 272 -19.88 -0.82 10.56
CA HIS A 272 -19.58 -1.93 11.47
C HIS A 272 -18.10 -1.93 11.91
N PRO A 273 -17.66 -0.94 12.71
CA PRO A 273 -16.24 -0.71 13.01
C PRO A 273 -15.59 -1.91 13.71
N LEU A 274 -16.33 -2.63 14.57
CA LEU A 274 -15.80 -3.81 15.26
C LEU A 274 -15.54 -4.98 14.30
N LYS A 275 -16.42 -5.21 13.32
CA LYS A 275 -16.21 -6.24 12.29
C LYS A 275 -15.04 -5.87 11.38
N LEU A 276 -14.95 -4.59 10.98
CA LEU A 276 -13.84 -4.08 10.20
C LEU A 276 -12.50 -4.30 10.93
N VAL A 277 -12.44 -3.98 12.22
CA VAL A 277 -11.25 -4.23 13.06
C VAL A 277 -10.94 -5.72 13.13
N ALA A 278 -11.94 -6.59 13.27
CA ALA A 278 -11.73 -8.04 13.26
C ALA A 278 -11.17 -8.54 11.91
N TYR A 279 -11.72 -8.08 10.78
CA TYR A 279 -11.20 -8.40 9.45
C TYR A 279 -9.78 -7.86 9.24
N ALA A 280 -9.51 -6.63 9.66
CA ALA A 280 -8.19 -6.02 9.61
C ALA A 280 -7.18 -6.76 10.49
N ALA A 281 -7.59 -7.25 11.67
CA ALA A 281 -6.73 -8.02 12.56
C ALA A 281 -6.35 -9.38 11.93
N VAL A 282 -7.31 -10.10 11.36
CA VAL A 282 -7.04 -11.35 10.64
C VAL A 282 -6.14 -11.09 9.44
N ALA A 283 -6.42 -10.05 8.65
CA ALA A 283 -5.59 -9.65 7.53
C ALA A 283 -4.17 -9.26 7.98
N LEU A 284 -4.01 -8.59 9.12
CA LEU A 284 -2.70 -8.23 9.65
C LEU A 284 -1.90 -9.47 10.05
N VAL A 285 -2.51 -10.43 10.76
CA VAL A 285 -1.84 -11.69 11.12
C VAL A 285 -1.37 -12.43 9.86
N LEU A 286 -2.23 -12.58 8.85
CA LEU A 286 -1.89 -13.23 7.60
C LEU A 286 -0.79 -12.46 6.82
N GLY A 287 -0.83 -11.13 6.86
CA GLY A 287 0.18 -10.28 6.23
C GLY A 287 1.55 -10.43 6.88
N VAL A 288 1.60 -10.47 8.21
CA VAL A 288 2.82 -10.69 8.99
C VAL A 288 3.39 -12.08 8.70
N VAL A 289 2.57 -13.14 8.80
CA VAL A 289 3.01 -14.52 8.54
C VAL A 289 3.52 -14.66 7.09
N GLY A 290 2.77 -14.13 6.13
CA GLY A 290 3.17 -14.15 4.73
C GLY A 290 4.45 -13.36 4.47
N GLY A 291 4.59 -12.19 5.10
CA GLY A 291 5.79 -11.37 5.05
C GLY A 291 7.01 -12.09 5.63
N MET A 292 6.85 -12.83 6.73
CA MET A 292 7.90 -13.66 7.31
C MET A 292 8.34 -14.77 6.35
N ILE A 293 7.39 -15.44 5.68
CA ILE A 293 7.71 -16.49 4.69
C ILE A 293 8.48 -15.92 3.50
N VAL A 294 8.02 -14.79 2.93
CA VAL A 294 8.68 -14.13 1.81
C VAL A 294 10.07 -13.62 2.20
N SER A 295 10.19 -13.02 3.38
CA SER A 295 11.48 -12.55 3.92
C SER A 295 12.46 -13.70 4.13
N LEU A 296 11.98 -14.79 4.72
CA LEU A 296 12.77 -16.00 4.91
C LEU A 296 13.26 -16.54 3.56
N PHE A 297 12.38 -16.64 2.56
CA PHE A 297 12.76 -17.10 1.22
C PHE A 297 13.84 -16.22 0.57
N VAL A 298 13.68 -14.89 0.64
CA VAL A 298 14.64 -13.94 0.07
C VAL A 298 15.99 -13.99 0.80
N GLU A 299 16.00 -13.97 2.14
CA GLU A 299 17.25 -14.01 2.91
C GLU A 299 17.94 -15.38 2.80
N LEU A 300 17.19 -16.49 2.74
CA LEU A 300 17.76 -17.81 2.46
C LEU A 300 18.40 -17.83 1.08
N THR A 301 17.73 -17.31 0.05
CA THR A 301 18.30 -17.21 -1.31
C THR A 301 19.60 -16.42 -1.30
N LEU A 302 19.62 -15.25 -0.64
CA LEU A 302 20.84 -14.43 -0.52
C LEU A 302 21.94 -15.13 0.28
N SER A 303 21.59 -15.87 1.33
CA SER A 303 22.55 -16.64 2.12
C SER A 303 23.17 -17.79 1.32
N MET A 304 22.39 -18.46 0.46
CA MET A 304 22.90 -19.48 -0.45
C MET A 304 23.84 -18.87 -1.49
N VAL A 305 23.46 -17.73 -2.08
CA VAL A 305 24.33 -16.99 -3.02
C VAL A 305 25.65 -16.59 -2.34
N GLN A 306 25.60 -16.09 -1.10
CA GLN A 306 26.79 -15.79 -0.31
C GLN A 306 27.65 -17.03 -0.07
N ALA A 307 27.05 -18.18 0.26
CA ALA A 307 27.77 -19.43 0.46
C ALA A 307 28.47 -19.91 -0.82
N TYR A 308 27.79 -19.84 -1.97
CA TYR A 308 28.37 -20.21 -3.27
C TYR A 308 29.55 -19.32 -3.66
N VAL A 309 29.41 -18.00 -3.48
CA VAL A 309 30.48 -17.04 -3.77
C VAL A 309 31.64 -17.20 -2.78
N GLY A 310 31.35 -17.55 -1.53
CA GLY A 310 32.36 -17.76 -0.48
C GLY A 310 33.25 -18.99 -0.67
N TRP A 311 32.90 -19.90 -1.59
CA TRP A 311 33.82 -20.96 -2.05
C TRP A 311 34.86 -20.44 -3.05
N GLY A 312 34.71 -19.19 -3.52
CA GLY A 312 35.64 -18.53 -4.42
C GLY A 312 36.86 -17.93 -3.72
N ASP A 313 37.55 -17.03 -4.43
CA ASP A 313 38.79 -16.39 -3.98
C ASP A 313 38.63 -15.66 -2.63
N PRO A 314 39.35 -16.08 -1.58
CA PRO A 314 39.33 -15.42 -0.27
C PRO A 314 39.78 -13.96 -0.30
N SER A 315 40.56 -13.53 -1.31
CA SER A 315 41.02 -12.15 -1.46
C SER A 315 39.94 -11.19 -1.98
N ALA A 316 38.77 -11.70 -2.40
CA ALA A 316 37.65 -10.91 -2.89
C ALA A 316 36.80 -10.30 -1.76
N GLU A 317 37.45 -9.65 -0.78
CA GLU A 317 36.80 -9.03 0.39
C GLU A 317 35.74 -7.97 0.01
N TRP A 318 35.88 -7.37 -1.18
CA TRP A 318 34.92 -6.44 -1.76
C TRP A 318 33.54 -7.07 -2.06
N LEU A 319 33.45 -8.38 -2.30
CA LEU A 319 32.15 -9.06 -2.48
C LEU A 319 31.37 -9.08 -1.17
N TRP A 320 32.06 -9.25 -0.03
CA TRP A 320 31.44 -9.21 1.29
C TRP A 320 30.89 -7.82 1.62
N SER A 321 31.59 -6.75 1.22
CA SER A 321 31.09 -5.39 1.39
C SER A 321 29.85 -5.11 0.52
N ALA A 322 29.75 -5.71 -0.67
CA ALA A 322 28.57 -5.65 -1.52
C ALA A 322 27.33 -6.33 -0.89
N PHE A 323 27.52 -7.39 -0.10
CA PHE A 323 26.46 -8.07 0.65
C PHE A 323 26.08 -7.38 1.97
N ALA A 324 27.05 -6.79 2.66
CA ALA A 324 26.83 -6.12 3.95
C ALA A 324 26.14 -4.75 3.81
N GLY A 325 26.17 -4.14 2.63
CA GLY A 325 25.56 -2.83 2.38
C GLY A 325 26.40 -1.64 2.87
N GLY A 326 27.57 -1.89 3.46
CA GLY A 326 28.51 -0.86 3.92
C GLY A 326 29.46 -0.40 2.81
N GLY A 327 29.77 0.90 2.80
CA GLY A 327 30.82 1.50 1.99
C GLY A 327 32.10 1.57 2.80
N GLY A 328 32.96 0.56 2.69
CA GLY A 328 34.17 0.50 3.50
C GLY A 328 35.14 -0.57 3.01
N VAL A 329 35.56 -0.46 1.74
CA VAL A 329 36.78 -1.08 1.19
C VAL A 329 37.17 -0.24 -0.03
N ASP A 330 38.46 -0.16 -0.37
CA ASP A 330 39.02 0.35 -1.65
C ASP A 330 38.62 -0.52 -2.86
N ALA A 331 37.36 -0.93 -2.90
CA ALA A 331 36.80 -1.80 -3.90
C ALA A 331 36.46 -1.03 -5.17
N PRO A 332 36.60 -1.64 -6.36
CA PRO A 332 36.16 -1.02 -7.60
C PRO A 332 34.67 -0.68 -7.49
N SER A 333 34.35 0.59 -7.64
CA SER A 333 33.01 1.13 -7.35
C SER A 333 31.91 0.52 -8.22
N PHE A 334 32.23 0.17 -9.47
CA PHE A 334 31.25 -0.34 -10.42
C PHE A 334 30.76 -1.78 -10.09
N PRO A 335 31.61 -2.82 -9.99
CA PRO A 335 31.16 -4.18 -9.67
C PRO A 335 30.41 -4.29 -8.34
N VAL A 336 30.89 -3.60 -7.29
CA VAL A 336 30.24 -3.57 -5.98
C VAL A 336 28.82 -3.02 -6.09
N ASN A 337 28.64 -1.92 -6.83
CA ASN A 337 27.33 -1.30 -7.01
C ASN A 337 26.37 -2.18 -7.83
N VAL A 338 26.87 -2.91 -8.82
CA VAL A 338 26.05 -3.85 -9.60
C VAL A 338 25.55 -4.99 -8.71
N VAL A 339 26.43 -5.64 -7.94
CA VAL A 339 26.05 -6.71 -7.01
C VAL A 339 25.09 -6.19 -5.93
N ARG A 340 25.36 -5.01 -5.37
CA ARG A 340 24.47 -4.35 -4.41
C ARG A 340 23.11 -4.04 -5.02
N GLY A 341 23.05 -3.64 -6.28
CA GLY A 341 21.82 -3.40 -7.02
C GLY A 341 20.95 -4.65 -7.10
N TRP A 342 21.53 -5.79 -7.49
CA TRP A 342 20.82 -7.08 -7.53
C TRP A 342 20.35 -7.55 -6.16
N ASN A 343 21.20 -7.43 -5.13
CA ASN A 343 20.82 -7.77 -3.75
C ASN A 343 19.66 -6.88 -3.25
N THR A 344 19.70 -5.60 -3.59
CA THR A 344 18.65 -4.64 -3.27
C THR A 344 17.35 -4.96 -4.00
N LEU A 345 17.42 -5.35 -5.28
CA LEU A 345 16.27 -5.77 -6.08
C LEU A 345 15.60 -7.04 -5.52
N LEU A 346 16.39 -8.02 -5.07
CA LEU A 346 15.82 -9.21 -4.42
C LEU A 346 15.15 -8.84 -3.10
N ARG A 347 15.77 -7.97 -2.29
CA ARG A 347 15.19 -7.50 -1.03
C ARG A 347 13.94 -6.65 -1.23
N SER A 348 13.81 -5.92 -2.34
CA SER A 348 12.62 -5.10 -2.63
C SER A 348 11.39 -5.94 -2.99
N ILE A 349 11.55 -7.24 -3.30
CA ILE A 349 10.42 -8.18 -3.45
C ILE A 349 9.62 -8.27 -2.15
N VAL A 350 10.30 -8.22 -0.99
CA VAL A 350 9.64 -8.24 0.32
C VAL A 350 8.74 -7.01 0.47
N ASP A 351 9.25 -5.82 0.15
CA ASP A 351 8.44 -4.59 0.16
C ASP A 351 7.31 -4.64 -0.87
N ALA A 352 7.57 -5.14 -2.08
CA ALA A 352 6.55 -5.28 -3.12
C ALA A 352 5.40 -6.20 -2.68
N TYR A 353 5.73 -7.30 -1.99
CA TYR A 353 4.74 -8.17 -1.39
C TYR A 353 3.89 -7.43 -0.34
N ALA A 354 4.49 -6.61 0.53
CA ALA A 354 3.74 -5.83 1.54
C ALA A 354 2.65 -4.96 0.89
N TYR A 355 3.01 -4.23 -0.17
CA TYR A 355 2.08 -3.36 -0.90
C TYR A 355 1.03 -4.16 -1.67
N SER A 356 1.45 -5.20 -2.38
CA SER A 356 0.51 -6.08 -3.09
C SER A 356 -0.49 -6.71 -2.12
N TYR A 357 -0.02 -7.24 -0.99
CA TYR A 357 -0.86 -7.83 0.03
C TYR A 357 -1.81 -6.81 0.64
N PHE A 358 -1.33 -5.61 0.96
CA PHE A 358 -2.17 -4.54 1.49
C PHE A 358 -3.38 -4.22 0.60
N PHE A 359 -3.16 -4.02 -0.70
CA PHE A 359 -4.26 -3.73 -1.63
C PHE A 359 -5.16 -4.94 -1.90
N THR A 360 -4.60 -6.15 -1.89
CA THR A 360 -5.38 -7.39 -2.06
C THR A 360 -6.24 -7.68 -0.83
N ALA A 361 -5.71 -7.45 0.37
CA ALA A 361 -6.45 -7.55 1.62
C ALA A 361 -7.53 -6.47 1.69
N ALA A 362 -7.24 -5.23 1.28
CA ALA A 362 -8.24 -4.18 1.14
C ALA A 362 -9.37 -4.61 0.18
N ALA A 363 -9.05 -5.23 -0.96
CA ALA A 363 -10.07 -5.75 -1.88
C ALA A 363 -10.97 -6.81 -1.21
N ALA A 364 -10.37 -7.75 -0.47
CA ALA A 364 -11.12 -8.76 0.27
C ALA A 364 -12.01 -8.15 1.37
N ILE A 365 -11.47 -7.23 2.17
CA ILE A 365 -12.20 -6.55 3.26
C ILE A 365 -13.37 -5.73 2.69
N TYR A 366 -13.16 -5.04 1.58
CA TYR A 366 -14.22 -4.29 0.90
C TYR A 366 -15.38 -5.20 0.46
N LEU A 367 -15.08 -6.34 -0.16
CA LEU A 367 -16.11 -7.29 -0.60
C LEU A 367 -16.88 -7.88 0.60
N LEU A 368 -16.20 -8.15 1.71
CA LEU A 368 -16.83 -8.57 2.96
C LEU A 368 -17.71 -7.46 3.55
N ALA A 369 -17.22 -6.22 3.59
CA ALA A 369 -17.97 -5.08 4.11
C ALA A 369 -19.20 -4.77 3.24
N ARG A 370 -19.07 -4.83 1.91
CA ARG A 370 -20.19 -4.66 0.97
C ARG A 370 -21.25 -5.76 1.15
N ARG A 371 -20.84 -7.01 1.35
CA ARG A 371 -21.77 -8.12 1.65
C ARG A 371 -22.50 -7.89 2.97
N ASP A 372 -21.81 -7.42 4.00
CA ASP A 372 -22.38 -7.20 5.32
C ASP A 372 -23.33 -5.99 5.36
N THR A 373 -23.00 -4.90 4.65
CA THR A 373 -23.78 -3.66 4.68
C THR A 373 -24.89 -3.63 3.62
N ASN A 374 -24.59 -4.07 2.39
CA ASN A 374 -25.51 -3.94 1.25
C ASN A 374 -26.13 -5.27 0.82
N HIS A 375 -25.82 -6.37 1.50
CA HIS A 375 -26.23 -7.73 1.10
C HIS A 375 -25.86 -8.09 -0.35
N THR A 376 -24.87 -7.41 -0.92
CA THR A 376 -24.44 -7.67 -2.30
C THR A 376 -23.54 -8.90 -2.35
N MET A 377 -23.72 -9.70 -3.40
CA MET A 377 -22.93 -10.90 -3.63
C MET A 377 -21.47 -10.54 -3.96
N ILE A 378 -20.54 -11.42 -3.61
CA ILE A 378 -19.09 -11.15 -3.74
C ILE A 378 -18.65 -11.24 -5.20
N GLU A 379 -19.33 -12.09 -5.97
CA GLU A 379 -19.19 -12.33 -7.39
C GLU A 379 -19.73 -11.19 -8.28
N ASP A 380 -20.58 -10.32 -7.71
CA ASP A 380 -21.20 -9.19 -8.40
C ASP A 380 -20.22 -8.02 -8.54
N VAL A 381 -19.20 -8.24 -9.36
CA VAL A 381 -18.15 -7.28 -9.69
C VAL A 381 -18.21 -6.95 -11.16
N PHE A 382 -18.04 -5.67 -11.51
CA PHE A 382 -17.98 -5.21 -12.88
C PHE A 382 -16.76 -5.78 -13.61
N VAL A 383 -16.93 -6.26 -14.85
CA VAL A 383 -15.84 -6.70 -15.74
C VAL A 383 -16.04 -6.05 -17.11
N THR A 384 -14.98 -5.46 -17.65
CA THR A 384 -15.04 -4.59 -18.84
C THR A 384 -14.79 -5.35 -20.16
N SER A 385 -14.72 -6.69 -20.15
CA SER A 385 -14.53 -7.48 -21.38
C SER A 385 -15.86 -8.00 -21.91
N ASP A 386 -16.34 -7.39 -23.00
CA ASP A 386 -17.33 -7.98 -23.91
C ASP A 386 -16.82 -9.29 -24.54
N ASP A 387 -15.49 -9.53 -24.54
CA ASP A 387 -14.85 -10.73 -25.09
C ASP A 387 -14.83 -11.95 -24.16
N ASP A 388 -15.10 -11.81 -22.86
CA ASP A 388 -15.07 -12.92 -21.88
C ASP A 388 -16.47 -13.32 -21.39
N THR A 389 -17.52 -12.67 -21.89
CA THR A 389 -18.84 -13.29 -21.79
C THR A 389 -18.79 -14.52 -22.68
N LEU A 390 -18.92 -15.71 -22.09
CA LEU A 390 -19.28 -16.92 -22.81
C LEU A 390 -20.56 -16.61 -23.59
N ARG A 391 -20.42 -16.08 -24.81
CA ARG A 391 -21.53 -15.95 -25.75
C ARG A 391 -22.00 -17.37 -25.97
N LEU A 392 -23.18 -17.67 -25.45
CA LEU A 392 -23.89 -18.88 -25.81
C LEU A 392 -23.92 -18.91 -27.35
N PRO A 393 -23.62 -20.04 -27.99
CA PRO A 393 -23.72 -20.15 -29.44
C PRO A 393 -25.09 -19.64 -29.88
N ASP A 394 -25.12 -18.81 -30.92
CA ASP A 394 -26.38 -18.29 -31.46
C ASP A 394 -27.33 -19.45 -31.71
N LEU A 395 -28.53 -19.37 -31.10
CA LEU A 395 -29.56 -20.38 -31.30
C LEU A 395 -29.87 -20.46 -32.79
N PRO A 396 -29.90 -21.67 -33.40
CA PRO A 396 -30.30 -21.80 -34.79
C PRO A 396 -31.71 -21.22 -34.97
N PRO A 397 -31.98 -20.53 -36.10
CA PRO A 397 -33.28 -19.93 -36.35
C PRO A 397 -34.38 -20.99 -36.26
N PRO A 398 -35.56 -20.64 -35.73
CA PRO A 398 -36.67 -21.58 -35.64
C PRO A 398 -37.00 -22.13 -37.04
N PRO A 399 -37.33 -23.43 -37.17
CA PRO A 399 -37.73 -23.99 -38.44
C PRO A 399 -38.94 -23.23 -38.98
N SER A 400 -38.87 -22.82 -40.25
CA SER A 400 -39.99 -22.22 -40.96
C SER A 400 -41.20 -23.15 -40.86
N ALA A 401 -42.31 -22.65 -40.31
CA ALA A 401 -43.56 -23.39 -40.24
C ALA A 401 -44.02 -23.77 -41.66
N PRO A 402 -44.58 -24.98 -41.85
CA PRO A 402 -45.00 -25.49 -43.15
C PRO A 402 -46.16 -24.71 -43.79
#